data_AF-A0A7S3KYB9-F1
#
_entry.id   AF-A0A7S3KYB9-F1
#
_cell.length_a   1.000
_cell.length_b   1.000
_cell.length_c   1.000
_cell.angle_alpha   90.00
_cell.angle_beta   90.00
_cell.angle_gamma   90.00
#
_symmetry.space_group_name_H-M   'P 1'
#
loop_
_entity.id
_entity.type
_entity.pdbx_description
1 polymer ?
#
loop_
_entity_poly.entity_id
_entity_poly.type
_entity_poly.pdbx_seq_one_letter_code
_entity_poly.pdbx_strand_id
1 'polypeptide(L)'
;YLVPYHVVLLTYSSRRRKRIHKEVLFERSASTRAAGFDWKKDICIRKKKNQFSITTKKTMNGQKDLLRALMDLLDGIVEVFLTSILEPLLLEVHSKLDHAVDQVLRKTLESQKEKIPKWVLKEGVVTYGRMSLALPTIVLLSWGHAVLPAVLVFVVYSASFWERAMPDFCTDHTAHCDKGDDGDNANSEEESFEVVTTGSPHSMPSWARMHRARIFTSFASAMVDRAFAITCWISLLHLIPSTGQLHVLQYLTMTTLVVMEGVNGCNSFYKFLTTHLVSPPHTEDIDFSNSPINVVQLRKTKQTFEFVGMALFILPFTRYLGLALVALALPMEYELGREQTRKRVLYYAETGKSFDHQTLKGWMQMKSLASKLIVGVSRRDAMDMVMNACAANTVDEVIVEAPTKVDLLFLEKKGIDFVITSPGQSNVVTDEVVIANRVLILGEHGHLRRVQAKPAVHKD
;
A
#
# COMPACT_ATOMS: atom_id res chain seq x y z
N TYR A 1 -6.20 -30.27 -3.92
CA TYR A 1 -6.15 -29.17 -4.89
C TYR A 1 -5.97 -27.83 -4.17
N LEU A 2 -4.81 -27.65 -3.52
CA LEU A 2 -4.42 -26.47 -2.72
C LEU A 2 -3.04 -26.04 -3.22
N VAL A 3 -2.98 -25.20 -4.25
CA VAL A 3 -1.71 -24.82 -4.89
C VAL A 3 -1.39 -23.31 -4.88
N PRO A 4 -2.28 -22.33 -4.62
CA PRO A 4 -1.80 -20.93 -4.61
C PRO A 4 -1.22 -20.47 -3.26
N TYR A 5 -1.47 -21.17 -2.15
CA TYR A 5 -1.12 -20.67 -0.80
C TYR A 5 0.37 -20.72 -0.42
N HIS A 6 1.18 -21.56 -1.07
CA HIS A 6 2.58 -21.73 -0.67
C HIS A 6 3.55 -20.74 -1.32
N VAL A 7 3.19 -20.07 -2.43
CA VAL A 7 4.15 -19.29 -3.22
C VAL A 7 4.42 -17.89 -2.63
N VAL A 8 3.41 -17.26 -2.01
CA VAL A 8 3.54 -15.91 -1.46
C VAL A 8 4.25 -15.89 -0.09
N LEU A 9 4.00 -16.88 0.77
CA LEU A 9 4.64 -16.97 2.10
C LEU A 9 6.06 -17.56 2.06
N LEU A 10 6.38 -18.50 1.15
CA LEU A 10 7.72 -19.11 1.08
C LEU A 10 8.76 -18.19 0.42
N THR A 11 8.37 -17.25 -0.44
CA THR A 11 9.32 -16.30 -1.03
C THR A 11 9.84 -15.28 -0.02
N TYR A 12 9.06 -15.00 1.05
CA TYR A 12 9.44 -14.04 2.09
C TYR A 12 10.30 -14.65 3.21
N SER A 13 10.00 -15.88 3.68
CA SER A 13 10.75 -16.50 4.80
C SER A 13 12.09 -17.14 4.41
N SER A 14 12.22 -17.66 3.18
CA SER A 14 13.42 -18.38 2.71
C SER A 14 14.63 -17.45 2.44
N ARG A 15 14.40 -16.15 2.20
CA ARG A 15 15.50 -15.19 1.97
C ARG A 15 16.27 -14.80 3.24
N ARG A 16 15.65 -14.86 4.43
CA ARG A 16 16.31 -14.50 5.70
C ARG A 16 17.03 -15.69 6.37
N ARG A 17 16.49 -16.93 6.28
CA ARG A 17 17.17 -18.13 6.84
C ARG A 17 18.42 -18.57 6.08
N LYS A 18 18.52 -18.28 4.77
CA LYS A 18 19.69 -18.70 3.95
C LYS A 18 20.96 -17.87 4.15
N ARG A 19 20.89 -16.67 4.75
CA ARG A 19 22.11 -15.92 5.13
C ARG A 19 22.69 -16.43 6.45
N ILE A 20 21.86 -16.65 7.45
CA ILE A 20 22.33 -17.03 8.80
C ILE A 20 22.88 -18.47 8.85
N HIS A 21 22.35 -19.41 8.04
CA HIS A 21 22.86 -20.79 8.04
C HIS A 21 24.13 -21.02 7.19
N LYS A 22 24.53 -20.06 6.34
CA LYS A 22 25.75 -20.21 5.53
C LYS A 22 27.02 -19.79 6.26
N GLU A 23 26.92 -18.91 7.25
CA GLU A 23 28.06 -18.46 8.06
C GLU A 23 28.37 -19.44 9.20
N VAL A 24 27.37 -20.12 9.78
CA VAL A 24 27.60 -21.04 10.92
C VAL A 24 28.14 -22.42 10.52
N LEU A 25 28.02 -22.83 9.25
CA LEU A 25 28.48 -24.14 8.77
C LEU A 25 29.93 -24.16 8.27
N PHE A 26 30.58 -23.00 8.15
CA PHE A 26 31.97 -22.94 7.67
C PHE A 26 33.02 -23.16 8.77
N GLU A 27 32.68 -22.96 10.04
CA GLU A 27 33.63 -23.13 11.16
C GLU A 27 33.72 -24.55 11.75
N ARG A 28 32.77 -25.46 11.46
CA ARG A 28 32.75 -26.81 12.07
C ARG A 28 33.40 -27.93 11.26
N SER A 29 33.96 -27.65 10.08
CA SER A 29 34.50 -28.68 9.18
C SER A 29 36.03 -28.88 9.28
N ALA A 30 36.72 -28.18 10.18
CA ALA A 30 38.18 -28.27 10.32
C ALA A 30 38.66 -29.31 11.36
N SER A 31 37.77 -29.93 12.15
CA SER A 31 38.17 -30.79 13.28
C SER A 31 37.53 -32.18 13.23
N THR A 32 37.89 -32.99 12.23
CA THR A 32 37.87 -34.47 12.34
C THR A 32 38.55 -35.05 11.10
N ARG A 33 39.86 -35.30 11.17
CA ARG A 33 40.58 -36.20 10.25
C ARG A 33 41.40 -37.17 11.07
N ALA A 34 40.84 -38.33 11.36
CA ALA A 34 41.58 -39.54 11.75
C ALA A 34 40.62 -40.74 11.78
N ALA A 35 40.29 -41.31 10.63
CA ALA A 35 39.87 -42.72 10.49
C ALA A 35 39.85 -43.07 8.99
N GLY A 36 40.39 -44.24 8.64
CA GLY A 36 40.63 -44.70 7.27
C GLY A 36 39.46 -44.45 6.32
N PHE A 37 39.70 -43.61 5.31
CA PHE A 37 38.68 -43.08 4.43
C PHE A 37 38.93 -43.57 3.00
N ASP A 38 38.03 -44.42 2.51
CA ASP A 38 38.07 -44.98 1.15
C ASP A 38 37.72 -43.90 0.12
N TRP A 39 38.77 -43.23 -0.37
CA TRP A 39 38.70 -42.07 -1.26
C TRP A 39 37.92 -42.34 -2.57
N LYS A 40 37.86 -43.59 -3.05
CA LYS A 40 37.14 -43.92 -4.28
C LYS A 40 35.62 -43.91 -4.10
N LYS A 41 35.12 -44.39 -2.94
CA LYS A 41 33.69 -44.32 -2.60
C LYS A 41 33.24 -42.87 -2.43
N ASP A 42 34.08 -42.03 -1.83
CA ASP A 42 33.71 -40.65 -1.53
C ASP A 42 33.71 -39.75 -2.78
N ILE A 43 34.59 -40.00 -3.77
CA ILE A 43 34.55 -39.33 -5.08
C ILE A 43 33.29 -39.71 -5.87
N CYS A 44 32.86 -40.98 -5.81
CA CYS A 44 31.63 -41.42 -6.49
C CYS A 44 30.38 -40.79 -5.86
N ILE A 45 30.32 -40.70 -4.52
CA ILE A 45 29.24 -40.04 -3.79
C ILE A 45 29.24 -38.53 -4.05
N ARG A 46 30.41 -37.86 -4.10
CA ARG A 46 30.53 -36.43 -4.45
C ARG A 46 30.13 -36.16 -5.89
N LYS A 47 30.52 -37.01 -6.86
CA LYS A 47 30.08 -36.86 -8.26
C LYS A 47 28.58 -37.04 -8.40
N LYS A 48 27.97 -38.05 -7.76
CA LYS A 48 26.50 -38.22 -7.74
C LYS A 48 25.79 -37.06 -7.04
N LYS A 49 26.27 -36.57 -5.89
CA LYS A 49 25.70 -35.39 -5.20
C LYS A 49 25.80 -34.12 -6.03
N ASN A 50 26.93 -33.88 -6.70
CA ASN A 50 27.09 -32.72 -7.58
C ASN A 50 26.18 -32.81 -8.81
N GLN A 51 26.06 -33.99 -9.42
CA GLN A 51 25.19 -34.19 -10.57
C GLN A 51 23.70 -34.04 -10.19
N PHE A 52 23.28 -34.57 -9.03
CA PHE A 52 21.94 -34.37 -8.48
C PHE A 52 21.68 -32.90 -8.12
N SER A 53 22.66 -32.21 -7.53
CA SER A 53 22.55 -30.77 -7.21
C SER A 53 22.46 -29.90 -8.47
N ILE A 54 23.07 -30.31 -9.57
CA ILE A 54 23.04 -29.57 -10.84
C ILE A 54 21.71 -29.80 -11.54
N THR A 55 21.17 -31.02 -11.58
CA THR A 55 19.84 -31.29 -12.14
C THR A 55 18.72 -30.68 -11.31
N THR A 56 18.80 -30.67 -9.97
CA THR A 56 17.82 -29.97 -9.13
C THR A 56 17.90 -28.44 -9.27
N LYS A 57 19.10 -27.86 -9.46
CA LYS A 57 19.23 -26.42 -9.75
C LYS A 57 18.69 -26.05 -11.13
N LYS A 58 18.92 -26.88 -12.15
CA LYS A 58 18.43 -26.64 -13.52
C LYS A 58 16.90 -26.73 -13.59
N THR A 59 16.30 -27.70 -12.92
CA THR A 59 14.83 -27.83 -12.81
C THR A 59 14.20 -26.71 -11.97
N MET A 60 14.81 -26.30 -10.86
CA MET A 60 14.33 -25.15 -10.07
C MET A 60 14.44 -23.81 -10.81
N ASN A 61 15.43 -23.64 -11.70
CA ASN A 61 15.52 -22.44 -12.53
C ASN A 61 14.44 -22.45 -13.64
N GLY A 62 14.23 -23.58 -14.32
CA GLY A 62 13.15 -23.71 -15.31
C GLY A 62 11.76 -23.43 -14.72
N GLN A 63 11.48 -23.87 -13.49
CA GLN A 63 10.22 -23.54 -12.80
C GLN A 63 10.06 -22.05 -12.50
N LYS A 64 11.16 -21.34 -12.17
CA LYS A 64 11.12 -19.89 -11.94
C LYS A 64 10.89 -19.12 -13.22
N ASP A 65 11.50 -19.56 -14.31
CA ASP A 65 11.38 -18.89 -15.60
C ASP A 65 9.97 -19.09 -16.18
N LEU A 66 9.38 -20.29 -16.01
CA LEU A 66 7.97 -20.52 -16.32
C LEU A 66 7.03 -19.69 -15.44
N LEU A 67 7.29 -19.61 -14.14
CA LEU A 67 6.49 -18.78 -13.24
C LEU A 67 6.58 -17.30 -13.63
N ARG A 68 7.77 -16.80 -13.97
CA ARG A 68 7.95 -15.42 -14.45
C ARG A 68 7.17 -15.18 -15.74
N ALA A 69 7.31 -16.05 -16.73
CA ALA A 69 6.58 -15.90 -17.99
C ALA A 69 5.05 -15.91 -17.78
N LEU A 70 4.54 -16.71 -16.85
CA LEU A 70 3.11 -16.70 -16.48
C LEU A 70 2.70 -15.40 -15.79
N MET A 71 3.53 -14.85 -14.91
CA MET A 71 3.26 -13.57 -14.25
C MET A 71 3.33 -12.41 -15.24
N ASP A 72 4.29 -12.41 -16.16
CA ASP A 72 4.44 -11.40 -17.20
C ASP A 72 3.24 -11.43 -18.16
N LEU A 73 2.75 -12.63 -18.49
CA LEU A 73 1.51 -12.80 -19.28
C LEU A 73 0.29 -12.29 -18.52
N LEU A 74 0.17 -12.61 -17.24
CA LEU A 74 -0.94 -12.15 -16.40
C LEU A 74 -0.93 -10.62 -16.28
N ASP A 75 0.25 -10.03 -16.07
CA ASP A 75 0.45 -8.58 -16.05
C ASP A 75 -0.01 -7.94 -17.36
N GLY A 76 0.38 -8.50 -18.51
CA GLY A 76 -0.06 -8.02 -19.82
C GLY A 76 -1.57 -8.13 -20.03
N ILE A 77 -2.20 -9.23 -19.59
CA ILE A 77 -3.66 -9.40 -19.68
C ILE A 77 -4.39 -8.37 -18.81
N VAL A 78 -3.92 -8.17 -17.58
CA VAL A 78 -4.52 -7.19 -16.66
C VAL A 78 -4.34 -5.78 -17.21
N GLU A 79 -3.17 -5.43 -17.74
CA GLU A 79 -2.91 -4.12 -18.31
C GLU A 79 -3.81 -3.84 -19.52
N VAL A 80 -3.97 -4.81 -20.43
CA VAL A 80 -4.91 -4.70 -21.56
C VAL A 80 -6.35 -4.55 -21.07
N PHE A 81 -6.76 -5.31 -20.04
CA PHE A 81 -8.09 -5.19 -19.46
C PHE A 81 -8.32 -3.80 -18.85
N LEU A 82 -7.37 -3.29 -18.07
CA LEU A 82 -7.47 -1.98 -17.42
C LEU A 82 -7.58 -0.86 -18.46
N THR A 83 -6.70 -0.85 -19.46
CA THR A 83 -6.68 0.18 -20.51
C THR A 83 -7.85 0.08 -21.49
N SER A 84 -8.22 -1.13 -21.90
CA SER A 84 -9.20 -1.31 -22.98
C SER A 84 -10.65 -1.34 -22.49
N ILE A 85 -10.89 -1.90 -21.30
CA ILE A 85 -12.25 -2.12 -20.77
C ILE A 85 -12.52 -1.20 -19.61
N LEU A 86 -11.60 -1.12 -18.63
CA LEU A 86 -11.87 -0.39 -17.39
C LEU A 86 -11.79 1.13 -17.59
N GLU A 87 -10.75 1.61 -18.27
CA GLU A 87 -10.49 3.04 -18.48
C GLU A 87 -11.67 3.77 -19.15
N PRO A 88 -12.14 3.38 -20.36
CA PRO A 88 -13.22 4.10 -21.03
C PRO A 88 -14.57 3.92 -20.33
N LEU A 89 -14.85 2.72 -19.80
CA LEU A 89 -16.18 2.37 -19.31
C LEU A 89 -16.42 2.89 -17.88
N LEU A 90 -15.36 2.98 -17.06
CA LEU A 90 -15.50 3.27 -15.64
C LEU A 90 -14.87 4.59 -15.21
N LEU A 91 -13.73 5.04 -15.75
CA LEU A 91 -13.18 6.31 -15.27
C LEU A 91 -14.14 7.47 -15.53
N GLU A 92 -14.75 7.54 -16.71
CA GLU A 92 -15.68 8.63 -16.99
C GLU A 92 -17.02 8.48 -16.26
N VAL A 93 -17.61 7.28 -16.27
CA VAL A 93 -18.96 7.09 -15.72
C VAL A 93 -18.94 7.04 -14.20
N HIS A 94 -18.00 6.29 -13.61
CA HIS A 94 -17.91 6.17 -12.16
C HIS A 94 -17.46 7.47 -11.52
N SER A 95 -16.51 8.22 -12.10
CA SER A 95 -16.12 9.52 -11.53
C SER A 95 -17.26 10.54 -11.55
N LYS A 96 -18.05 10.58 -12.63
CA LYS A 96 -19.25 11.42 -12.72
C LYS A 96 -20.30 10.99 -11.69
N LEU A 97 -20.51 9.69 -11.51
CA LEU A 97 -21.44 9.15 -10.51
C LEU A 97 -20.98 9.47 -9.09
N ASP A 98 -19.72 9.20 -8.76
CA ASP A 98 -19.13 9.51 -7.45
C ASP A 98 -19.25 11.00 -7.15
N HIS A 99 -18.93 11.85 -8.12
CA HIS A 99 -19.06 13.29 -7.96
C HIS A 99 -20.52 13.72 -7.76
N ALA A 100 -21.47 13.14 -8.49
CA ALA A 100 -22.89 13.41 -8.32
C ALA A 100 -23.40 12.96 -6.95
N VAL A 101 -22.98 11.77 -6.49
CA VAL A 101 -23.33 11.24 -5.16
C VAL A 101 -22.77 12.15 -4.07
N ASP A 102 -21.49 12.53 -4.15
CA ASP A 102 -20.85 13.44 -3.19
C ASP A 102 -21.55 14.80 -3.15
N GLN A 103 -21.92 15.37 -4.31
CA GLN A 103 -22.67 16.62 -4.37
C GLN A 103 -24.06 16.50 -3.72
N VAL A 104 -24.79 15.41 -3.98
CA VAL A 104 -26.12 15.19 -3.40
C VAL A 104 -26.01 14.98 -1.88
N LEU A 105 -25.02 14.22 -1.42
CA LEU A 105 -24.76 14.02 0.00
C LEU A 105 -24.43 15.33 0.70
N ARG A 106 -23.52 16.14 0.14
CA ARG A 106 -23.15 17.45 0.71
C ARG A 106 -24.35 18.38 0.80
N LYS A 107 -25.13 18.51 -0.27
CA LYS A 107 -26.37 19.31 -0.26
C LYS A 107 -27.38 18.82 0.79
N THR A 108 -27.49 17.50 0.95
CA THR A 108 -28.40 16.91 1.94
C THR A 108 -27.91 17.18 3.36
N LEU A 109 -26.62 17.00 3.62
CA LEU A 109 -25.95 17.30 4.90
C LEU A 109 -26.12 18.79 5.27
N GLU A 110 -25.85 19.69 4.34
CA GLU A 110 -26.04 21.13 4.52
C GLU A 110 -27.50 21.48 4.83
N SER A 111 -28.46 20.88 4.11
CA SER A 111 -29.90 21.12 4.33
C SER A 111 -30.42 20.63 5.69
N GLN A 112 -29.78 19.61 6.27
CA GLN A 112 -30.19 19.00 7.54
C GLN A 112 -29.27 19.35 8.71
N LYS A 113 -28.34 20.29 8.54
CA LYS A 113 -27.28 20.63 9.49
C LYS A 113 -27.76 20.76 10.94
N GLU A 114 -28.84 21.49 11.17
CA GLU A 114 -29.37 21.76 12.52
C GLU A 114 -30.01 20.52 13.18
N LYS A 115 -30.36 19.50 12.40
CA LYS A 115 -31.05 18.30 12.88
C LYS A 115 -30.11 17.13 13.13
N ILE A 116 -28.86 17.20 12.66
CA ILE A 116 -27.90 16.10 12.82
C ILE A 116 -27.36 16.12 14.26
N PRO A 117 -27.55 15.05 15.04
CA PRO A 117 -27.03 15.01 16.41
C PRO A 117 -25.50 15.07 16.41
N LYS A 118 -24.91 15.87 17.31
CA LYS A 118 -23.45 16.00 17.45
C LYS A 118 -22.72 14.67 17.66
N TRP A 119 -23.39 13.67 18.23
CA TRP A 119 -22.79 12.35 18.42
C TRP A 119 -22.63 11.57 17.11
N VAL A 120 -23.45 11.82 16.08
CA VAL A 120 -23.31 11.20 14.75
C VAL A 120 -22.10 11.76 14.00
N LEU A 121 -21.72 13.01 14.31
CA LEU A 121 -20.55 13.69 13.75
C LEU A 121 -19.23 13.22 14.36
N LYS A 122 -19.26 12.39 15.42
CA LYS A 122 -18.03 11.84 16.01
C LYS A 122 -17.38 10.83 15.07
N GLU A 123 -16.07 10.95 14.93
CA GLU A 123 -15.26 10.02 14.13
C GLU A 123 -15.50 8.57 14.55
N GLY A 124 -15.71 7.69 13.57
CA GLY A 124 -15.87 6.25 13.78
C GLY A 124 -17.29 5.76 14.06
N VAL A 125 -18.26 6.61 14.37
CA VAL A 125 -19.65 6.16 14.65
C VAL A 125 -20.27 5.46 13.44
N VAL A 126 -20.06 6.01 12.24
CA VAL A 126 -20.50 5.39 10.98
C VAL A 126 -19.81 4.04 10.79
N THR A 127 -18.52 3.95 11.07
CA THR A 127 -17.72 2.71 10.99
C THR A 127 -18.26 1.63 11.93
N TYR A 128 -18.56 1.96 13.19
CA TYR A 128 -19.17 1.04 14.14
C TYR A 128 -20.59 0.62 13.73
N GLY A 129 -21.37 1.57 13.20
CA GLY A 129 -22.69 1.29 12.63
C GLY A 129 -22.62 0.25 11.51
N ARG A 130 -21.71 0.42 10.55
CA ARG A 130 -21.46 -0.54 9.45
C ARG A 130 -21.06 -1.91 9.98
N MET A 131 -20.18 -1.95 10.98
CA MET A 131 -19.78 -3.21 11.62
C MET A 131 -20.95 -3.92 12.30
N SER A 132 -21.85 -3.18 12.96
CA SER A 132 -23.04 -3.76 13.60
C SER A 132 -24.01 -4.37 12.59
N LEU A 133 -24.04 -3.89 11.35
CA LEU A 133 -24.85 -4.43 10.25
C LEU A 133 -24.28 -5.72 9.64
N ALA A 134 -23.02 -6.06 9.91
CA ALA A 134 -22.41 -7.29 9.43
C ALA A 134 -23.13 -8.53 9.96
N LEU A 135 -23.31 -8.61 11.27
CA LEU A 135 -23.93 -9.75 11.95
C LEU A 135 -25.37 -10.04 11.46
N PRO A 136 -26.31 -9.08 11.42
CA PRO A 136 -27.65 -9.34 10.92
C PRO A 136 -27.66 -9.73 9.45
N THR A 137 -26.77 -9.16 8.63
CA THR A 137 -26.64 -9.54 7.20
C THR A 137 -26.27 -11.02 7.06
N ILE A 138 -25.29 -11.48 7.83
CA ILE A 138 -24.83 -12.88 7.81
C ILE A 138 -25.94 -13.83 8.29
N VAL A 139 -26.62 -13.48 9.38
CA VAL A 139 -27.72 -14.30 9.92
C VAL A 139 -28.85 -14.42 8.90
N LEU A 140 -29.25 -13.31 8.28
CA LEU A 140 -30.31 -13.31 7.26
C LEU A 140 -29.91 -14.10 6.01
N LEU A 141 -28.65 -14.00 5.57
CA LEU A 141 -28.12 -14.84 4.49
C LEU A 141 -28.18 -16.32 4.87
N SER A 142 -27.80 -16.68 6.10
CA SER A 142 -27.84 -18.06 6.57
C SER A 142 -29.25 -18.65 6.64
N TRP A 143 -30.27 -17.81 6.84
CA TRP A 143 -31.69 -18.19 6.79
C TRP A 143 -32.26 -18.24 5.36
N GLY A 144 -31.45 -17.94 4.34
CA GLY A 144 -31.87 -17.98 2.95
C GLY A 144 -32.70 -16.77 2.49
N HIS A 145 -32.72 -15.68 3.27
CA HIS A 145 -33.31 -14.42 2.79
C HIS A 145 -32.39 -13.79 1.76
N ALA A 146 -32.95 -13.34 0.62
CA ALA A 146 -32.17 -12.68 -0.44
C ALA A 146 -32.33 -11.15 -0.43
N VAL A 147 -33.56 -10.66 -0.31
CA VAL A 147 -33.85 -9.22 -0.49
C VAL A 147 -33.27 -8.37 0.63
N LEU A 148 -33.53 -8.73 1.89
CA LEU A 148 -33.10 -7.93 3.03
C LEU A 148 -31.57 -7.84 3.16
N PRO A 149 -30.79 -8.94 3.01
CA PRO A 149 -29.33 -8.83 2.96
C PRO A 149 -28.80 -7.98 1.82
N ALA A 150 -29.39 -8.06 0.62
CA ALA A 150 -28.97 -7.22 -0.51
C ALA A 150 -29.16 -5.73 -0.20
N VAL A 151 -30.27 -5.37 0.45
CA VAL A 151 -30.51 -4.00 0.93
C VAL A 151 -29.49 -3.59 1.98
N LEU A 152 -29.18 -4.48 2.95
CA LEU A 152 -28.18 -4.18 3.99
C LEU A 152 -26.78 -3.98 3.41
N VAL A 153 -26.36 -4.79 2.44
CA VAL A 153 -25.09 -4.61 1.70
C VAL A 153 -25.06 -3.24 1.03
N PHE A 154 -26.16 -2.82 0.40
CA PHE A 154 -26.27 -1.49 -0.21
C PHE A 154 -26.18 -0.37 0.82
N VAL A 155 -26.84 -0.52 1.97
CA VAL A 155 -26.77 0.45 3.08
C VAL A 155 -25.33 0.57 3.62
N VAL A 156 -24.63 -0.55 3.81
CA VAL A 156 -23.22 -0.56 4.25
C VAL A 156 -22.31 0.12 3.22
N TYR A 157 -22.60 -0.07 1.93
CA TYR A 157 -21.89 0.61 0.85
C TYR A 157 -22.18 2.11 0.84
N SER A 158 -23.44 2.53 0.92
CA SER A 158 -23.83 3.95 0.97
C SER A 158 -23.21 4.65 2.19
N ALA A 159 -23.15 3.99 3.34
CA ALA A 159 -22.53 4.52 4.55
C ALA A 159 -21.03 4.85 4.37
N SER A 160 -20.33 4.18 3.44
CA SER A 160 -18.93 4.52 3.10
C SER A 160 -18.78 5.88 2.42
N PHE A 161 -19.83 6.37 1.74
CA PHE A 161 -19.84 7.73 1.18
C PHE A 161 -20.08 8.77 2.28
N TRP A 162 -20.98 8.47 3.22
CA TRP A 162 -21.21 9.32 4.39
C TRP A 162 -19.94 9.51 5.20
N GLU A 163 -19.19 8.43 5.43
CA GLU A 163 -17.92 8.47 6.17
C GLU A 163 -16.85 9.34 5.49
N ARG A 164 -16.89 9.47 4.15
CA ARG A 164 -16.01 10.36 3.39
C ARG A 164 -16.47 11.80 3.39
N ALA A 165 -17.77 12.05 3.30
CA ALA A 165 -18.32 13.40 3.25
C ALA A 165 -18.33 14.11 4.62
N MET A 166 -18.39 13.34 5.71
CA MET A 166 -18.56 13.89 7.06
C MET A 166 -17.33 14.69 7.57
N PRO A 167 -16.08 14.22 7.41
CA PRO A 167 -14.90 14.97 7.84
C PRO A 167 -14.79 16.31 7.12
N ASP A 168 -14.94 16.33 5.78
CA ASP A 168 -14.91 17.56 4.97
C ASP A 168 -15.97 18.56 5.45
N PHE A 169 -17.20 18.08 5.70
CA PHE A 169 -18.28 18.89 6.23
C PHE A 169 -17.99 19.44 7.62
N CYS A 170 -17.32 18.67 8.48
CA CYS A 170 -16.93 19.12 9.80
C CYS A 170 -15.82 20.17 9.73
N THR A 171 -14.77 19.95 8.92
CA THR A 171 -13.65 20.90 8.77
C THR A 171 -14.09 22.25 8.21
N ASP A 172 -15.00 22.25 7.22
CA ASP A 172 -15.54 23.46 6.60
C ASP A 172 -16.42 24.28 7.57
N HIS A 173 -16.83 23.68 8.70
CA HIS A 173 -17.75 24.30 9.65
C HIS A 173 -17.14 24.54 11.03
N THR A 174 -16.16 23.76 11.49
CA THR A 174 -15.38 24.06 12.70
C THR A 174 -14.46 25.26 12.46
N ALA A 175 -13.94 25.44 11.25
CA ALA A 175 -13.23 26.66 10.85
C ALA A 175 -14.06 27.96 11.02
N HIS A 176 -15.39 27.85 11.11
CA HIS A 176 -16.30 28.96 11.41
C HIS A 176 -16.82 28.98 12.86
N CYS A 177 -16.60 27.93 13.65
CA CYS A 177 -17.09 27.83 15.03
C CYS A 177 -15.99 28.04 16.10
N ASP A 178 -14.70 27.85 15.80
CA ASP A 178 -13.61 27.93 16.78
C ASP A 178 -13.06 29.36 17.00
N LYS A 179 -13.90 30.40 16.94
CA LYS A 179 -13.54 31.76 17.41
C LYS A 179 -14.00 32.07 18.84
N GLY A 180 -14.49 31.09 19.58
CA GLY A 180 -14.86 31.32 20.97
C GLY A 180 -15.32 30.07 21.69
N ASP A 181 -14.37 29.22 22.08
CA ASP A 181 -14.39 28.57 23.39
C ASP A 181 -13.03 27.91 23.63
N ASP A 182 -12.38 28.26 24.72
CA ASP A 182 -11.14 27.64 25.18
C ASP A 182 -11.38 26.17 25.52
N GLY A 183 -10.59 25.26 24.94
CA GLY A 183 -10.45 23.90 25.44
C GLY A 183 -10.35 22.82 24.35
N ASP A 184 -9.11 22.44 24.05
CA ASP A 184 -8.72 21.14 23.45
C ASP A 184 -9.38 20.76 22.11
N ASN A 185 -8.84 21.28 21.00
CA ASN A 185 -8.89 20.64 19.68
C ASN A 185 -7.57 20.97 18.95
N ALA A 186 -6.72 19.99 18.61
CA ALA A 186 -6.85 19.06 17.48
C ALA A 186 -7.03 19.80 16.14
N ASN A 187 -5.94 19.82 15.36
CA ASN A 187 -5.79 20.28 13.98
C ASN A 187 -5.40 21.75 13.74
N SER A 188 -4.35 22.22 14.41
CA SER A 188 -3.44 23.20 13.78
C SER A 188 -2.40 22.44 12.95
N GLU A 189 -2.38 22.69 11.64
CA GLU A 189 -1.29 22.30 10.73
C GLU A 189 -0.03 23.18 10.93
N GLU A 190 -0.07 24.12 11.86
CA GLU A 190 1.12 24.76 12.41
C GLU A 190 1.75 23.84 13.46
N GLU A 191 2.71 23.01 13.03
CA GLU A 191 3.64 22.31 13.91
C GLU A 191 4.65 23.28 14.57
N SER A 192 4.19 24.35 15.21
CA SER A 192 5.00 25.02 16.22
C SER A 192 4.78 24.28 17.54
N PHE A 193 5.65 23.31 17.83
CA PHE A 193 5.76 22.77 19.17
C PHE A 193 6.37 23.85 20.07
N GLU A 194 5.55 24.80 20.50
CA GLU A 194 5.95 25.71 21.56
C GLU A 194 5.98 24.89 22.86
N VAL A 195 7.18 24.45 23.25
CA VAL A 195 7.40 23.78 24.52
C VAL A 195 7.16 24.83 25.60
N VAL A 196 5.90 24.94 26.03
CA VAL A 196 5.53 25.77 27.18
C VAL A 196 6.24 25.16 28.38
N THR A 197 7.28 25.83 28.85
CA THR A 197 8.12 25.41 29.98
C THR A 197 7.40 25.76 31.29
N THR A 198 6.22 25.17 31.51
CA THR A 198 5.42 25.31 32.75
C THR A 198 6.01 24.51 33.91
N GLY A 199 7.32 24.57 34.16
CA GLY A 199 8.00 24.19 35.41
C GLY A 199 7.68 22.82 36.06
N SER A 200 6.90 21.96 35.42
CA SER A 200 6.33 20.74 35.99
C SER A 200 6.47 19.61 34.97
N PRO A 201 6.78 18.38 35.41
CA PRO A 201 6.99 17.27 34.49
C PRO A 201 5.67 16.96 33.77
N HIS A 202 5.67 17.13 32.46
CA HIS A 202 4.55 16.77 31.59
C HIS A 202 4.92 15.55 30.75
N SER A 203 4.07 14.54 30.76
CA SER A 203 4.22 13.37 29.88
C SER A 203 3.65 13.70 28.51
N MET A 204 4.50 13.89 27.51
CA MET A 204 4.04 14.00 26.13
C MET A 204 3.86 12.62 25.51
N PRO A 205 2.74 12.34 24.83
CA PRO A 205 2.60 11.11 24.06
C PRO A 205 3.66 11.08 22.95
N SER A 206 4.22 9.91 22.69
CA SER A 206 5.16 9.76 21.59
C SER A 206 4.48 10.05 20.26
N TRP A 207 5.25 10.57 19.29
CA TRP A 207 4.77 10.79 17.92
C TRP A 207 4.10 9.53 17.35
N ALA A 208 4.67 8.34 17.66
CA ALA A 208 4.09 7.06 17.29
C ALA A 208 2.64 6.88 17.74
N ARG A 209 2.36 7.26 18.98
CA ARG A 209 1.03 7.11 19.58
C ARG A 209 0.05 8.09 18.96
N MET A 210 0.45 9.35 18.77
CA MET A 210 -0.39 10.37 18.11
C MET A 210 -0.71 10.00 16.66
N HIS A 211 0.31 9.60 15.89
CA HIS A 211 0.13 9.26 14.48
C HIS A 211 -0.75 8.01 14.29
N ARG A 212 -0.55 6.97 15.10
CA ARG A 212 -1.42 5.78 15.08
C ARG A 212 -2.85 6.13 15.44
N ALA A 213 -3.08 6.99 16.43
CA ALA A 213 -4.43 7.44 16.77
C ALA A 213 -5.11 8.14 15.59
N ARG A 214 -4.37 9.01 14.87
CA ARG A 214 -4.88 9.71 13.69
C ARG A 214 -5.23 8.78 12.52
N ILE A 215 -4.42 7.75 12.27
CA ILE A 215 -4.65 6.82 11.15
C ILE A 215 -5.63 5.69 11.51
N PHE A 216 -5.82 5.40 12.80
CA PHE A 216 -6.58 4.25 13.27
C PHE A 216 -8.01 4.22 12.74
N THR A 217 -8.70 5.36 12.66
CA THR A 217 -10.08 5.44 12.17
C THR A 217 -10.17 5.02 10.70
N SER A 218 -9.32 5.57 9.84
CA SER A 218 -9.22 5.19 8.42
C SER A 218 -8.83 3.71 8.25
N PHE A 219 -7.88 3.23 9.05
CA PHE A 219 -7.47 1.83 9.04
C PHE A 219 -8.60 0.89 9.48
N ALA A 220 -9.29 1.21 10.57
CA ALA A 220 -10.39 0.43 11.11
C ALA A 220 -11.55 0.35 10.12
N SER A 221 -11.90 1.47 9.47
CA SER A 221 -12.89 1.50 8.39
C SER A 221 -12.53 0.55 7.25
N ALA A 222 -11.30 0.64 6.76
CA ALA A 222 -10.82 -0.25 5.70
C ALA A 222 -10.73 -1.73 6.13
N MET A 223 -10.63 -2.04 7.42
CA MET A 223 -10.68 -3.42 7.93
C MET A 223 -12.12 -3.93 8.06
N VAL A 224 -13.05 -3.08 8.51
CA VAL A 224 -14.47 -3.41 8.64
C VAL A 224 -15.06 -3.76 7.27
N ASP A 225 -14.71 -3.00 6.23
CA ASP A 225 -15.18 -3.25 4.85
C ASP A 225 -14.78 -4.63 4.35
N ARG A 226 -13.53 -5.00 4.60
CA ARG A 226 -12.97 -6.30 4.22
C ARG A 226 -13.59 -7.43 5.02
N ALA A 227 -13.69 -7.27 6.33
CA ALA A 227 -14.29 -8.26 7.20
C ALA A 227 -15.76 -8.52 6.81
N PHE A 228 -16.51 -7.46 6.51
CA PHE A 228 -17.88 -7.56 6.02
C PHE A 228 -17.94 -8.30 4.69
N ALA A 229 -17.15 -7.88 3.69
CA ALA A 229 -17.18 -8.47 2.35
C ALA A 229 -16.78 -9.95 2.36
N ILE A 230 -15.67 -10.29 3.04
CA ILE A 230 -15.18 -11.67 3.17
C ILE A 230 -16.25 -12.56 3.81
N THR A 231 -16.88 -12.11 4.89
CA THR A 231 -17.88 -12.93 5.59
C THR A 231 -19.14 -13.12 4.75
N CYS A 232 -19.55 -12.10 3.99
CA CYS A 232 -20.66 -12.22 3.04
C CYS A 232 -20.31 -13.21 1.91
N TRP A 233 -19.12 -13.16 1.33
CA TRP A 233 -18.70 -14.10 0.28
C TRP A 233 -18.62 -15.54 0.79
N ILE A 234 -18.11 -15.76 2.00
CA ILE A 234 -18.10 -17.10 2.63
C ILE A 234 -19.52 -17.61 2.81
N SER A 235 -20.44 -16.77 3.30
CA SER A 235 -21.85 -17.13 3.46
C SER A 235 -22.51 -17.45 2.13
N LEU A 236 -22.20 -16.68 1.09
CA LEU A 236 -22.69 -16.87 -0.28
C LEU A 236 -22.19 -18.17 -0.92
N LEU A 237 -20.97 -18.61 -0.62
CA LEU A 237 -20.44 -19.90 -1.10
C LEU A 237 -21.33 -21.08 -0.67
N HIS A 238 -21.89 -21.03 0.55
CA HIS A 238 -22.81 -22.05 1.05
C HIS A 238 -24.18 -22.04 0.36
N LEU A 239 -24.58 -20.90 -0.21
CA LEU A 239 -25.87 -20.69 -0.88
C LEU A 239 -25.79 -20.95 -2.40
N ILE A 240 -24.68 -21.50 -2.91
CA ILE A 240 -24.55 -21.81 -4.33
C ILE A 240 -25.38 -23.07 -4.65
N PRO A 241 -26.42 -22.96 -5.51
CA PRO A 241 -27.21 -24.12 -5.90
C PRO A 241 -26.32 -25.10 -6.67
N SER A 242 -26.42 -26.38 -6.32
CA SER A 242 -25.61 -27.48 -6.86
C SER A 242 -25.84 -27.77 -8.35
N THR A 243 -26.85 -27.16 -8.97
CA THR A 243 -27.34 -27.51 -10.32
C THR A 243 -26.88 -26.56 -11.44
N GLY A 244 -25.98 -25.62 -11.18
CA GLY A 244 -25.55 -24.62 -12.18
C GLY A 244 -24.26 -24.98 -12.95
N GLN A 245 -24.26 -24.83 -14.28
CA GLN A 245 -23.04 -24.93 -15.11
C GLN A 245 -21.96 -23.90 -14.72
N LEU A 246 -22.34 -22.80 -14.05
CA LEU A 246 -21.43 -21.75 -13.59
C LEU A 246 -20.97 -21.91 -12.13
N HIS A 247 -21.25 -23.07 -11.51
CA HIS A 247 -20.84 -23.35 -10.13
C HIS A 247 -19.32 -23.23 -9.95
N VAL A 248 -18.54 -23.79 -10.86
CA VAL A 248 -17.07 -23.72 -10.82
C VAL A 248 -16.58 -22.27 -10.89
N LEU A 249 -17.17 -21.46 -11.78
CA LEU A 249 -16.81 -20.05 -11.91
C LEU A 249 -17.15 -19.25 -10.64
N GLN A 250 -18.34 -19.46 -10.06
CA GLN A 250 -18.75 -18.80 -8.82
C GLN A 250 -17.81 -19.13 -7.66
N TYR A 251 -17.51 -20.42 -7.46
CA TYR A 251 -16.57 -20.86 -6.44
C TYR A 251 -15.18 -20.28 -6.65
N LEU A 252 -14.68 -20.32 -7.88
CA LEU A 252 -13.36 -19.80 -8.22
C LEU A 252 -13.27 -18.29 -7.95
N THR A 253 -14.24 -17.51 -8.43
CA THR A 253 -14.27 -16.05 -8.24
C THR A 253 -14.35 -15.68 -6.76
N MET A 254 -15.31 -16.24 -6.03
CA MET A 254 -15.50 -15.92 -4.60
C MET A 254 -14.31 -16.36 -3.75
N THR A 255 -13.77 -17.56 -3.99
CA THR A 255 -12.58 -18.04 -3.27
C THR A 255 -11.39 -17.13 -3.56
N THR A 256 -11.19 -16.75 -4.83
CA THR A 256 -10.06 -15.88 -5.22
C THR A 256 -10.17 -14.52 -4.54
N LEU A 257 -11.37 -13.92 -4.47
CA LEU A 257 -11.59 -12.67 -3.76
C LEU A 257 -11.33 -12.79 -2.26
N VAL A 258 -11.83 -13.84 -1.62
CA VAL A 258 -11.56 -14.09 -0.19
C VAL A 258 -10.07 -14.19 0.08
N VAL A 259 -9.31 -14.91 -0.76
CA VAL A 259 -7.86 -15.02 -0.61
C VAL A 259 -7.17 -13.68 -0.83
N MET A 260 -7.48 -12.98 -1.92
CA MET A 260 -6.84 -11.71 -2.29
C MET A 260 -7.12 -10.63 -1.24
N GLU A 261 -8.38 -10.46 -0.84
CA GLU A 261 -8.77 -9.48 0.17
C GLU A 261 -8.19 -9.84 1.54
N GLY A 262 -8.10 -11.13 1.87
CA GLY A 262 -7.43 -11.59 3.09
C GLY A 262 -5.94 -11.24 3.10
N VAL A 263 -5.23 -11.46 1.98
CA VAL A 263 -3.82 -11.08 1.83
C VAL A 263 -3.65 -9.56 1.90
N ASN A 264 -4.54 -8.80 1.26
CA ASN A 264 -4.50 -7.34 1.29
C ASN A 264 -4.86 -6.76 2.66
N GLY A 265 -5.75 -7.43 3.39
CA GLY A 265 -6.03 -7.15 4.80
C GLY A 265 -4.80 -7.37 5.67
N CYS A 266 -4.12 -8.51 5.51
CA CYS A 266 -2.86 -8.80 6.22
C CYS A 266 -1.77 -7.78 5.89
N ASN A 267 -1.63 -7.40 4.63
CA ASN A 267 -0.67 -6.38 4.19
C ASN A 267 -1.01 -5.00 4.76
N SER A 268 -2.28 -4.64 4.83
CA SER A 268 -2.74 -3.38 5.43
C SER A 268 -2.48 -3.37 6.93
N PHE A 269 -2.71 -4.49 7.62
CA PHE A 269 -2.41 -4.66 9.04
C PHE A 269 -0.91 -4.57 9.32
N TYR A 270 -0.10 -5.26 8.51
CA TYR A 270 1.35 -5.16 8.56
C TYR A 270 1.80 -3.72 8.35
N LYS A 271 1.32 -3.07 7.29
CA LYS A 271 1.60 -1.67 6.99
C LYS A 271 1.24 -0.77 8.16
N PHE A 272 0.04 -0.89 8.75
CA PHE A 272 -0.39 -0.10 9.90
C PHE A 272 0.56 -0.25 11.10
N LEU A 273 0.97 -1.49 11.41
CA LEU A 273 1.91 -1.75 12.49
C LEU A 273 3.31 -1.22 12.22
N THR A 274 3.75 -1.27 10.96
CA THR A 274 5.07 -0.84 10.51
C THR A 274 5.09 0.57 9.92
N THR A 275 3.98 1.32 9.95
CA THR A 275 3.91 2.62 9.28
C THR A 275 4.89 3.55 9.97
N HIS A 276 5.71 4.24 9.17
CA HIS A 276 6.60 5.26 9.69
C HIS A 276 5.76 6.39 10.29
N LEU A 277 6.22 6.95 11.41
CA LEU A 277 5.40 7.73 12.34
C LEU A 277 5.03 9.14 11.85
N VAL A 278 5.26 9.44 10.57
CA VAL A 278 5.07 10.77 9.98
C VAL A 278 4.14 10.64 8.78
N SER A 279 3.21 11.59 8.63
CA SER A 279 2.33 11.66 7.46
C SER A 279 3.17 11.72 6.18
N PRO A 280 2.80 10.98 5.13
CA PRO A 280 3.48 11.08 3.86
C PRO A 280 3.39 12.52 3.34
N PRO A 281 4.42 13.00 2.62
CA PRO A 281 4.40 14.33 2.04
C PRO A 281 3.27 14.45 1.01
N HIS A 282 2.68 15.63 0.91
CA HIS A 282 1.58 15.87 -0.02
C HIS A 282 2.14 15.87 -1.45
N THR A 283 1.70 14.93 -2.28
CA THR A 283 2.13 14.81 -3.68
C THR A 283 1.15 15.55 -4.57
N GLU A 284 1.52 16.75 -5.02
CA GLU A 284 0.78 17.46 -6.08
C GLU A 284 1.31 16.95 -7.43
N ASP A 285 0.43 16.45 -8.29
CA ASP A 285 0.71 16.03 -9.67
C ASP A 285 1.74 14.90 -9.86
N ILE A 286 2.17 14.24 -8.78
CA ILE A 286 3.04 13.06 -8.84
C ILE A 286 2.20 11.81 -8.67
N ASP A 287 1.79 11.22 -9.80
CA ASP A 287 1.38 9.84 -9.77
C ASP A 287 2.64 8.95 -9.78
N PHE A 288 2.88 8.30 -8.65
CA PHE A 288 3.92 7.28 -8.52
C PHE A 288 3.45 5.91 -9.02
N SER A 289 2.17 5.79 -9.35
CA SER A 289 1.66 4.59 -9.98
C SER A 289 2.21 4.52 -11.40
N ASN A 290 2.77 3.36 -11.75
CA ASN A 290 3.05 3.05 -13.15
C ASN A 290 1.85 2.34 -13.77
N SER A 291 0.74 2.26 -13.03
CA SER A 291 -0.51 1.78 -13.54
C SER A 291 -1.07 2.81 -14.53
N PRO A 292 -1.74 2.34 -15.59
CA PRO A 292 -2.39 3.24 -16.55
C PRO A 292 -3.49 4.10 -15.90
N ILE A 293 -3.95 3.71 -14.71
CA ILE A 293 -5.07 4.32 -14.01
C ILE A 293 -4.64 4.77 -12.61
N ASN A 294 -5.14 5.92 -12.17
CA ASN A 294 -4.95 6.42 -10.81
C ASN A 294 -5.43 5.39 -9.77
N VAL A 295 -4.51 4.96 -8.90
CA VAL A 295 -4.75 3.92 -7.87
C VAL A 295 -5.90 4.27 -6.92
N VAL A 296 -6.13 5.56 -6.65
CA VAL A 296 -7.24 6.01 -5.80
C VAL A 296 -8.58 5.73 -6.48
N GLN A 297 -8.70 6.07 -7.77
CA GLN A 297 -9.90 5.81 -8.55
C GLN A 297 -10.11 4.31 -8.73
N LEU A 298 -9.07 3.56 -9.07
CA LEU A 298 -9.12 2.10 -9.20
C LEU A 298 -9.67 1.44 -7.93
N ARG A 299 -9.23 1.90 -6.76
CA ARG A 299 -9.72 1.40 -5.47
C ARG A 299 -11.21 1.68 -5.24
N LYS A 300 -11.68 2.89 -5.56
CA LYS A 300 -13.11 3.27 -5.43
C LYS A 300 -13.98 2.46 -6.39
N THR A 301 -13.56 2.33 -7.64
CA THR A 301 -14.24 1.52 -8.65
C THR A 301 -14.35 0.06 -8.22
N LYS A 302 -13.24 -0.51 -7.73
CA LYS A 302 -13.21 -1.87 -7.20
C LYS A 302 -14.23 -2.05 -6.07
N GLN A 303 -14.21 -1.16 -5.07
CA GLN A 303 -15.14 -1.22 -3.95
C GLN A 303 -16.60 -1.18 -4.44
N THR A 304 -16.91 -0.30 -5.39
CA THR A 304 -18.23 -0.24 -6.02
C THR A 304 -18.64 -1.58 -6.62
N PHE A 305 -17.74 -2.20 -7.37
CA PHE A 305 -17.99 -3.47 -8.06
C PHE A 305 -18.20 -4.62 -7.09
N GLU A 306 -17.45 -4.66 -6.00
CA GLU A 306 -17.60 -5.66 -4.96
C GLU A 306 -18.94 -5.54 -4.26
N PHE A 307 -19.30 -4.35 -3.76
CA PHE A 307 -20.52 -4.18 -2.98
C PHE A 307 -21.79 -4.25 -3.85
N VAL A 308 -21.80 -3.57 -4.99
CA VAL A 308 -22.95 -3.61 -5.92
C VAL A 308 -23.07 -5.00 -6.55
N GLY A 309 -21.94 -5.58 -6.97
CA GLY A 309 -21.92 -6.93 -7.52
C GLY A 309 -22.37 -7.98 -6.50
N MET A 310 -21.98 -7.86 -5.24
CA MET A 310 -22.43 -8.73 -4.16
C MET A 310 -23.94 -8.59 -3.88
N ALA A 311 -24.46 -7.36 -3.81
CA ALA A 311 -25.90 -7.14 -3.63
C ALA A 311 -26.72 -7.75 -4.77
N LEU A 312 -26.28 -7.56 -6.03
CA LEU A 312 -26.92 -8.17 -7.19
C LEU A 312 -26.74 -9.69 -7.26
N PHE A 313 -25.64 -10.22 -6.73
CA PHE A 313 -25.37 -11.66 -6.68
C PHE A 313 -26.29 -12.38 -5.70
N ILE A 314 -26.62 -11.74 -4.56
CA ILE A 314 -27.55 -12.28 -3.56
C ILE A 314 -28.97 -12.44 -4.16
N LEU A 315 -29.37 -11.52 -5.04
CA LEU A 315 -30.69 -11.55 -5.67
C LEU A 315 -30.76 -12.62 -6.79
N PRO A 316 -31.75 -13.54 -6.77
CA PRO A 316 -31.81 -14.64 -7.73
C PRO A 316 -31.84 -14.22 -9.20
N PHE A 317 -32.60 -13.16 -9.51
CA PHE A 317 -32.83 -12.70 -10.88
C PHE A 317 -31.62 -11.96 -11.50
N THR A 318 -30.79 -11.33 -10.67
CA THR A 318 -29.62 -10.55 -11.10
C THR A 318 -28.31 -11.25 -10.80
N ARG A 319 -28.36 -12.52 -10.38
CA ARG A 319 -27.20 -13.26 -9.87
C ARG A 319 -26.02 -13.29 -10.84
N TYR A 320 -26.28 -13.51 -12.14
CA TYR A 320 -25.22 -13.57 -13.14
C TYR A 320 -24.60 -12.20 -13.43
N LEU A 321 -25.40 -11.14 -13.39
CA LEU A 321 -24.91 -9.77 -13.49
C LEU A 321 -24.03 -9.42 -12.28
N GLY A 322 -24.47 -9.78 -11.07
CA GLY A 322 -23.67 -9.64 -9.86
C GLY A 322 -22.36 -10.41 -9.93
N LEU A 323 -22.39 -11.66 -10.39
CA LEU A 323 -21.18 -12.46 -10.58
C LEU A 323 -20.22 -11.82 -11.58
N ALA A 324 -20.73 -11.28 -12.69
CA ALA A 324 -19.91 -10.60 -13.69
C ALA A 324 -19.21 -9.38 -13.08
N LEU A 325 -19.93 -8.53 -12.33
CA LEU A 325 -19.34 -7.37 -11.65
C LEU A 325 -18.27 -7.76 -10.63
N VAL A 326 -18.55 -8.78 -9.81
CA VAL A 326 -17.61 -9.31 -8.83
C VAL A 326 -16.38 -9.92 -9.52
N ALA A 327 -16.55 -10.59 -10.65
CA ALA A 327 -15.43 -11.11 -11.44
C ALA A 327 -14.56 -9.99 -12.04
N LEU A 328 -15.16 -8.88 -12.46
CA LEU A 328 -14.43 -7.69 -12.94
C LEU A 328 -13.62 -7.02 -11.82
N ALA A 329 -13.93 -7.27 -10.54
CA ALA A 329 -13.13 -6.78 -9.42
C ALA A 329 -11.80 -7.52 -9.24
N LEU A 330 -11.68 -8.75 -9.74
CA LEU A 330 -10.44 -9.55 -9.65
C LEU A 330 -9.21 -8.88 -10.29
N PRO A 331 -9.24 -8.45 -11.58
CA PRO A 331 -8.08 -7.78 -12.18
C PRO A 331 -7.74 -6.46 -11.48
N MET A 332 -8.74 -5.72 -10.99
CA MET A 332 -8.52 -4.50 -10.22
C MET A 332 -7.81 -4.80 -8.89
N GLU A 333 -8.22 -5.85 -8.18
CA GLU A 333 -7.61 -6.25 -6.92
C GLU A 333 -6.18 -6.79 -7.10
N TYR A 334 -5.94 -7.51 -8.19
CA TYR A 334 -4.59 -7.91 -8.59
C TYR A 334 -3.69 -6.69 -8.78
N GLU A 335 -4.15 -5.68 -9.53
CA GLU A 335 -3.38 -4.47 -9.78
C GLU A 335 -3.10 -3.67 -8.50
N LEU A 336 -4.09 -3.54 -7.63
CA LEU A 336 -3.92 -2.92 -6.31
C LEU A 336 -2.88 -3.67 -5.47
N GLY A 337 -2.88 -5.01 -5.50
CA GLY A 337 -1.86 -5.83 -4.84
C GLY A 337 -0.47 -5.66 -5.46
N ARG A 338 -0.39 -5.58 -6.79
CA ARG A 338 0.85 -5.39 -7.56
C ARG A 338 1.50 -4.03 -7.23
N GLU A 339 0.76 -2.95 -7.28
CA GLU A 339 1.24 -1.61 -6.90
C GLU A 339 1.65 -1.55 -5.43
N GLN A 340 0.91 -2.22 -4.54
CA GLN A 340 1.25 -2.26 -3.11
C GLN A 340 2.54 -3.04 -2.79
N THR A 341 2.91 -4.00 -3.62
CA THR A 341 4.10 -4.86 -3.42
C THR A 341 5.31 -4.37 -4.20
N ARG A 342 5.12 -3.44 -5.15
CA ARG A 342 6.19 -2.88 -5.94
C ARG A 342 7.18 -2.14 -5.03
N LYS A 343 8.41 -2.62 -5.06
CA LYS A 343 9.48 -2.04 -4.27
C LYS A 343 9.99 -0.77 -4.94
N ARG A 344 9.61 0.38 -4.39
CA ARG A 344 10.18 1.67 -4.79
C ARG A 344 11.46 1.93 -4.00
N VAL A 345 12.50 2.39 -4.68
CA VAL A 345 13.80 2.76 -4.11
C VAL A 345 14.02 4.25 -4.33
N LEU A 346 14.02 5.01 -3.24
CA LEU A 346 14.32 6.44 -3.25
C LEU A 346 15.76 6.66 -2.82
N TYR A 347 16.41 7.60 -3.48
CA TYR A 347 17.72 8.07 -3.10
C TYR A 347 17.66 9.52 -2.66
N TYR A 348 18.25 9.82 -1.50
CA TYR A 348 18.37 11.17 -0.99
C TYR A 348 19.85 11.53 -0.91
N ALA A 349 20.24 12.62 -1.57
CA ALA A 349 21.60 13.09 -1.60
C ALA A 349 21.81 14.12 -0.47
N GLU A 350 22.55 13.73 0.57
CA GLU A 350 22.84 14.61 1.70
C GLU A 350 23.97 15.59 1.34
N THR A 351 23.73 16.89 1.50
CA THR A 351 24.70 17.95 1.13
C THR A 351 25.57 18.44 2.29
N GLY A 352 25.44 17.82 3.47
CA GLY A 352 26.31 18.05 4.62
C GLY A 352 25.76 19.08 5.61
N LYS A 353 24.43 19.13 5.79
CA LYS A 353 23.84 19.82 6.93
C LYS A 353 24.08 19.01 8.21
N SER A 354 24.05 19.68 9.37
CA SER A 354 24.09 18.97 10.66
C SER A 354 22.85 18.08 10.81
N PHE A 355 23.02 16.87 11.33
CA PHE A 355 21.90 15.96 11.58
C PHE A 355 20.98 16.56 12.65
N ASP A 356 19.76 16.91 12.25
CA ASP A 356 18.76 17.52 13.10
C ASP A 356 17.40 16.79 13.00
N HIS A 357 16.43 17.23 13.80
CA HIS A 357 15.09 16.64 13.80
C HIS A 357 14.38 16.81 12.44
N GLN A 358 14.67 17.87 11.68
CA GLN A 358 14.09 18.10 10.36
C GLN A 358 14.61 17.08 9.34
N THR A 359 15.90 16.76 9.39
CA THR A 359 16.53 15.72 8.57
C THR A 359 15.89 14.36 8.84
N LEU A 360 15.73 14.01 10.11
CA LEU A 360 15.07 12.76 10.50
C LEU A 360 13.60 12.73 10.06
N LYS A 361 12.85 13.82 10.26
CA LYS A 361 11.47 13.97 9.79
C LYS A 361 11.39 13.79 8.26
N GLY A 362 12.29 14.44 7.52
CA GLY A 362 12.39 14.32 6.07
C GLY A 362 12.67 12.89 5.63
N TRP A 363 13.60 12.18 6.29
CA TRP A 363 13.85 10.76 6.01
C TRP A 363 12.63 9.88 6.29
N MET A 364 11.89 10.15 7.37
CA MET A 364 10.65 9.44 7.67
C MET A 364 9.58 9.68 6.59
N GLN A 365 9.41 10.92 6.15
CA GLN A 365 8.50 11.30 5.06
C GLN A 365 8.89 10.64 3.74
N MET A 366 10.17 10.68 3.36
CA MET A 366 10.66 10.04 2.13
C MET A 366 10.49 8.53 2.20
N LYS A 367 10.83 7.90 3.33
CA LYS A 367 10.64 6.47 3.52
C LYS A 367 9.16 6.06 3.44
N SER A 368 8.23 6.92 3.85
CA SER A 368 6.78 6.62 3.71
C SER A 368 6.33 6.49 2.25
N LEU A 369 7.02 7.11 1.30
CA LEU A 369 6.73 7.04 -0.14
C LEU A 369 7.31 5.80 -0.82
N ALA A 370 8.22 5.09 -0.16
CA ALA A 370 9.00 4.03 -0.79
C ALA A 370 9.24 2.81 0.08
N SER A 371 9.49 1.69 -0.60
CA SER A 371 9.86 0.46 0.11
C SER A 371 11.27 0.53 0.67
N LYS A 372 12.15 1.33 0.06
CA LYS A 372 13.56 1.46 0.41
C LYS A 372 14.02 2.92 0.29
N LEU A 373 14.67 3.43 1.31
CA LEU A 373 15.36 4.71 1.31
C LEU A 373 16.87 4.47 1.36
N ILE A 374 17.57 5.05 0.40
CA ILE A 374 19.03 5.07 0.31
C ILE A 374 19.50 6.50 0.56
N VAL A 375 20.39 6.69 1.53
CA VAL A 375 20.99 8.00 1.81
C VAL A 375 22.41 8.01 1.28
N GLY A 376 22.73 8.96 0.41
CA GLY A 376 24.08 9.16 -0.10
C GLY A 376 24.80 10.28 0.65
N VAL A 377 25.99 9.99 1.16
CA VAL A 377 26.85 10.97 1.83
C VAL A 377 28.09 11.20 0.98
N SER A 378 28.21 12.40 0.39
CA SER A 378 29.30 12.71 -0.55
C SER A 378 30.63 13.04 0.12
N ARG A 379 30.64 13.50 1.38
CA ARG A 379 31.85 13.90 2.09
C ARG A 379 32.47 12.71 2.84
N ARG A 380 33.76 12.46 2.63
CA ARG A 380 34.53 11.44 3.36
C ARG A 380 34.60 11.70 4.87
N ASP A 381 34.67 12.97 5.25
CA ASP A 381 34.86 13.36 6.65
C ASP A 381 33.55 13.40 7.45
N ALA A 382 32.40 13.11 6.83
CA ALA A 382 31.09 13.14 7.47
C ALA A 382 30.71 11.79 8.12
N MET A 383 31.65 11.19 8.86
CA MET A 383 31.45 9.88 9.49
C MET A 383 30.29 9.89 10.49
N ASP A 384 30.11 11.00 11.21
CA ASP A 384 28.99 11.17 12.15
C ASP A 384 27.64 11.08 11.43
N MET A 385 27.52 11.67 10.25
CA MET A 385 26.30 11.58 9.43
C MET A 385 26.08 10.16 8.92
N VAL A 386 27.14 9.46 8.50
CA VAL A 386 27.05 8.05 8.08
C VAL A 386 26.55 7.17 9.23
N MET A 387 27.07 7.39 10.44
CA MET A 387 26.65 6.63 11.62
C MET A 387 25.22 6.98 12.04
N ASN A 388 24.83 8.26 12.00
CA ASN A 388 23.47 8.70 12.28
C ASN A 388 22.46 8.14 11.27
N ALA A 389 22.81 8.15 9.97
CA ALA A 389 22.01 7.54 8.92
C ALA A 389 21.89 6.02 9.11
N CYS A 390 22.98 5.33 9.44
CA CYS A 390 22.95 3.89 9.76
C CYS A 390 22.12 3.56 11.01
N ALA A 391 22.08 4.48 11.99
CA ALA A 391 21.29 4.32 13.21
C ALA A 391 19.79 4.61 13.01
N ALA A 392 19.43 5.36 11.97
CA ALA A 392 18.04 5.70 11.68
C ALA A 392 17.29 4.50 11.09
N ASN A 393 16.25 4.02 11.79
CA ASN A 393 15.41 2.89 11.34
C ASN A 393 14.66 3.13 10.02
N THR A 394 14.63 4.38 9.54
CA THR A 394 14.00 4.74 8.26
C THR A 394 14.93 4.63 7.07
N VAL A 395 16.24 4.51 7.28
CA VAL A 395 17.25 4.40 6.23
C VAL A 395 17.63 2.92 6.09
N ASP A 396 17.49 2.36 4.89
CA ASP A 396 17.81 0.93 4.67
C ASP A 396 19.25 0.72 4.20
N GLU A 397 19.83 1.70 3.51
CA GLU A 397 21.18 1.64 2.97
C GLU A 397 21.80 3.04 2.95
N VAL A 398 23.09 3.11 3.28
CA VAL A 398 23.89 4.32 3.20
C VAL A 398 24.98 4.12 2.15
N ILE A 399 25.10 5.04 1.19
CA ILE A 399 26.18 5.08 0.22
C ILE A 399 27.20 6.11 0.70
N VAL A 400 28.34 5.62 1.16
CA VAL A 400 29.50 6.46 1.51
C VAL A 400 30.25 6.84 0.23
N GLU A 401 30.78 8.06 0.18
CA GLU A 401 31.43 8.63 -1.01
C GLU A 401 30.50 8.70 -2.21
N ALA A 402 29.24 9.06 -1.97
CA ALA A 402 28.28 9.22 -3.05
C ALA A 402 28.70 10.33 -4.03
N PRO A 403 28.45 10.17 -5.34
CA PRO A 403 28.86 11.15 -6.33
C PRO A 403 28.21 12.51 -6.03
N THR A 404 28.96 13.59 -6.21
CA THR A 404 28.48 14.96 -5.98
C THR A 404 27.40 15.36 -6.98
N LYS A 405 27.43 14.77 -8.17
CA LYS A 405 26.38 14.84 -9.19
C LYS A 405 25.88 13.45 -9.52
N VAL A 406 24.59 13.24 -9.35
CA VAL A 406 23.92 11.97 -9.63
C VAL A 406 23.53 11.90 -11.10
N ASP A 407 24.00 10.89 -11.81
CA ASP A 407 23.70 10.62 -13.22
C ASP A 407 22.77 9.40 -13.37
N LEU A 408 22.24 9.20 -14.58
CA LEU A 408 21.34 8.06 -14.87
C LEU A 408 22.04 6.71 -14.69
N LEU A 409 23.33 6.62 -15.05
CA LEU A 409 24.12 5.41 -14.92
C LEU A 409 24.26 4.96 -13.45
N PHE A 410 24.47 5.90 -12.53
CA PHE A 410 24.48 5.61 -11.11
C PHE A 410 23.13 5.06 -10.63
N LEU A 411 22.03 5.69 -11.05
CA LEU A 411 20.68 5.27 -10.67
C LEU A 411 20.38 3.85 -11.16
N GLU A 412 20.66 3.55 -12.42
CA GLU A 412 20.43 2.22 -12.99
C GLU A 412 21.31 1.15 -12.33
N LYS A 413 22.60 1.45 -12.13
CA LYS A 413 23.54 0.54 -11.46
C LYS A 413 23.12 0.20 -10.04
N LYS A 414 22.50 1.15 -9.34
CA LYS A 414 22.03 0.98 -7.95
C LYS A 414 20.56 0.57 -7.86
N GLY A 415 19.84 0.52 -8.97
CA GLY A 415 18.40 0.23 -9.01
C GLY A 415 17.58 1.26 -8.24
N ILE A 416 17.92 2.54 -8.38
CA ILE A 416 17.22 3.68 -7.77
C ILE A 416 16.17 4.19 -8.75
N ASP A 417 14.93 4.34 -8.28
CA ASP A 417 13.81 4.79 -9.11
C ASP A 417 13.75 6.32 -9.18
N PHE A 418 13.86 7.00 -8.04
CA PHE A 418 13.83 8.47 -7.97
C PHE A 418 14.89 9.03 -7.03
N VAL A 419 15.31 10.26 -7.33
CA VAL A 419 16.18 11.09 -6.50
C VAL A 419 15.36 12.18 -5.85
N ILE A 420 15.50 12.34 -4.53
CA ILE A 420 14.90 13.43 -3.77
C ILE A 420 15.97 14.46 -3.44
N THR A 421 15.67 15.73 -3.74
CA THR A 421 16.52 16.88 -3.43
C THR A 421 15.76 17.86 -2.53
N SER A 422 16.50 18.57 -1.67
CA SER A 422 15.95 19.70 -0.91
C SER A 422 15.86 20.96 -1.78
N PRO A 423 15.04 21.96 -1.39
CA PRO A 423 14.97 23.23 -2.09
C PRO A 423 16.35 23.88 -2.15
N GLY A 424 16.78 24.33 -3.34
CA GLY A 424 18.10 24.92 -3.56
C GLY A 424 19.25 23.94 -3.85
N GLN A 425 19.01 22.62 -3.84
CA GLN A 425 20.02 21.60 -4.18
C GLN A 425 19.87 21.04 -5.60
N SER A 426 19.33 21.83 -6.54
CA SER A 426 19.13 21.38 -7.94
C SER A 426 20.42 20.96 -8.64
N ASN A 427 21.58 21.44 -8.16
CA ASN A 427 22.89 21.16 -8.75
C ASN A 427 23.44 19.75 -8.45
N VAL A 428 22.76 18.98 -7.60
CA VAL A 428 23.18 17.63 -7.18
C VAL A 428 22.81 16.56 -8.21
N VAL A 429 21.99 16.91 -9.21
CA VAL A 429 21.50 15.97 -10.22
C VAL A 429 21.85 16.48 -11.61
N THR A 430 22.18 15.57 -12.54
CA THR A 430 22.45 15.94 -13.93
C THR A 430 21.14 16.22 -14.69
N ASP A 431 21.23 17.02 -15.76
CA ASP A 431 20.08 17.36 -16.61
C ASP A 431 19.40 16.11 -17.20
N GLU A 432 20.17 15.04 -17.47
CA GLU A 432 19.66 13.78 -17.98
C GLU A 432 18.62 13.14 -17.04
N VAL A 433 18.86 13.17 -15.73
CA VAL A 433 17.94 12.59 -14.73
C VAL A 433 16.69 13.46 -14.59
N VAL A 434 16.85 14.79 -14.74
CA VAL A 434 15.73 15.74 -14.76
C VAL A 434 14.86 15.51 -16.01
N ILE A 435 15.47 15.36 -17.18
CA ILE A 435 14.80 15.04 -18.45
C ILE A 435 14.08 13.68 -18.36
N ALA A 436 14.67 12.71 -17.67
CA ALA A 436 14.05 11.42 -17.41
C ALA A 436 12.90 11.45 -16.37
N ASN A 437 12.53 12.64 -15.85
CA ASN A 437 11.48 12.83 -14.83
C ASN A 437 11.70 12.01 -13.54
N ARG A 438 12.96 11.77 -13.15
CA ARG A 438 13.31 10.98 -11.96
C ARG A 438 13.72 11.82 -10.74
N VAL A 439 13.50 13.13 -10.77
CA VAL A 439 13.88 14.05 -9.69
C VAL A 439 12.65 14.65 -9.02
N LEU A 440 12.66 14.60 -7.69
CA LEU A 440 11.59 15.08 -6.82
C LEU A 440 12.17 16.10 -5.85
N ILE A 441 11.47 17.21 -5.63
CA ILE A 441 11.81 18.21 -4.61
C ILE A 441 10.84 18.04 -3.45
N LEU A 442 11.37 17.88 -2.24
CA LEU A 442 10.60 17.98 -1.01
C LEU A 442 10.65 19.43 -0.51
N GLY A 443 9.53 20.15 -0.64
CA GLY A 443 9.38 21.52 -0.17
C GLY A 443 9.31 21.64 1.35
N GLU A 444 9.49 22.87 1.87
CA GLU A 444 9.52 23.15 3.32
C GLU A 444 8.19 22.83 4.03
N HIS A 445 7.07 22.89 3.31
CA HIS A 445 5.74 22.52 3.81
C HIS A 445 5.42 21.01 3.65
N GLY A 446 6.41 20.17 3.31
CA GLY A 446 6.17 18.75 3.06
C GLY A 446 5.42 18.45 1.77
N HIS A 447 5.38 19.39 0.82
CA HIS A 447 4.87 19.14 -0.53
C HIS A 447 5.98 18.54 -1.40
N LEU A 448 5.67 17.45 -2.10
CA LEU A 448 6.58 16.83 -3.05
C LEU A 448 6.19 17.23 -4.47
N ARG A 449 7.13 17.75 -5.25
CA ARG A 449 6.91 18.17 -6.65
C ARG A 449 7.99 17.63 -7.57
N ARG A 450 7.64 17.29 -8.82
CA ARG A 450 8.62 16.92 -9.85
C ARG A 450 9.40 18.15 -10.30
N VAL A 451 10.70 17.98 -10.51
CA VAL A 451 11.50 19.01 -11.17
C VAL A 451 11.16 18.98 -12.65
N GLN A 452 10.46 20.01 -13.12
CA GLN A 452 10.26 20.18 -14.56
C GLN A 452 11.57 20.68 -15.17
N ALA A 453 12.03 20.02 -16.24
CA ALA A 453 13.11 20.55 -17.05
C ALA A 453 12.70 21.95 -17.55
N LYS A 454 13.59 22.95 -17.40
CA LYS A 454 13.36 24.24 -18.06
C LYS A 454 13.21 23.96 -19.56
N PRO A 455 12.12 24.40 -20.22
CA PRO A 455 12.01 24.25 -21.66
C PRO A 455 13.22 24.93 -22.28
N ALA A 456 13.94 24.21 -23.14
CA ALA A 456 15.08 24.77 -23.84
C ALA A 456 14.59 25.98 -24.62
N VAL A 457 14.94 27.18 -24.16
CA VAL A 457 14.77 28.39 -24.94
C VAL A 457 15.76 28.27 -26.09
N HIS A 458 15.29 27.82 -27.25
CA HIS A 458 16.04 27.96 -28.49
C HIS A 458 16.36 29.45 -28.64
N LYS A 459 17.63 29.80 -28.46
CA LYS A 459 18.16 31.07 -28.96
C LYS A 459 18.39 30.85 -30.45
N ASP A 460 17.43 31.29 -31.24
CA ASP A 460 17.60 31.48 -32.69
C ASP A 460 18.57 32.64 -32.97
#